data_AF-A0A7C6P9R5-F1
#
_entry.id   AF-A0A7C6P9R5-F1
#
_cell.length_a   1.000
_cell.length_b   1.000
_cell.length_c   1.000
_cell.angle_alpha   90.00
_cell.angle_beta   90.00
_cell.angle_gamma   90.00
#
_symmetry.space_group_name_H-M   'P 1'
#
loop_
_entity.id
_entity.type
_entity.pdbx_description
1 polymer ?
#
loop_
_entity_poly.entity_id
_entity_poly.type
_entity_poly.pdbx_seq_one_letter_code
_entity_poly.pdbx_strand_id
1 'polypeptide(L)'
;MKNPYEVLGINKNASEAEIKKAYKELVKKYHPDKYIDNPLKELAEEKLKEINEAYNFLMNNKNSYSDKDLLHSIRIDIQNGNLGEAERKLNMINRKTAEWYFLMGMVNKSRGWYDAAYSNLETACNMEPGNREYNRAFNSLFRQNDHYREPYRKESDHNICNICATLYCLDCLCECMGGDFISCI
;
A
#
# COMPACT_ATOMS: atom_id res chain seq x y z
N MET A 1 2.12 30.18 -16.74
CA MET A 1 3.12 29.38 -16.00
C MET A 1 4.46 29.55 -16.68
N LYS A 2 5.48 30.06 -15.99
CA LYS A 2 6.86 30.08 -16.50
C LYS A 2 7.44 28.67 -16.42
N ASN A 3 8.27 28.31 -17.38
CA ASN A 3 8.89 26.99 -17.42
C ASN A 3 9.91 26.86 -16.27
N PRO A 4 9.79 25.87 -15.36
CA PRO A 4 10.65 25.76 -14.18
C PRO A 4 12.15 25.67 -14.51
N TYR A 5 12.47 25.05 -15.64
CA TYR A 5 13.85 24.97 -16.14
C TYR A 5 14.41 26.33 -16.56
N GLU A 6 13.56 27.19 -17.14
CA GLU A 6 13.95 28.55 -17.54
C GLU A 6 14.09 29.47 -16.33
N VAL A 7 13.25 29.30 -15.30
CA VAL A 7 13.35 30.06 -14.04
C VAL A 7 14.68 29.78 -13.32
N LEU A 8 15.15 28.53 -13.36
CA LEU A 8 16.44 28.13 -12.80
C LEU A 8 17.62 28.34 -13.77
N GLY A 9 17.37 28.68 -15.03
CA GLY A 9 18.40 28.90 -16.05
C GLY A 9 19.16 27.64 -16.47
N ILE A 10 18.50 26.47 -16.42
CA ILE A 10 19.11 25.17 -16.68
C ILE A 10 18.46 24.47 -17.89
N ASN A 11 19.17 23.50 -18.45
CA ASN A 11 18.62 22.67 -19.52
C ASN A 11 17.51 21.75 -18.97
N LYS A 12 16.53 21.41 -19.81
CA LYS A 12 15.48 20.42 -19.51
C LYS A 12 16.05 19.05 -19.13
N ASN A 13 17.24 18.72 -19.64
CA ASN A 13 17.94 17.47 -19.35
C ASN A 13 18.90 17.55 -18.14
N ALA A 14 18.87 18.64 -17.38
CA ALA A 14 19.80 18.85 -16.27
C ALA A 14 19.71 17.75 -15.19
N SER A 15 20.86 17.39 -14.64
CA SER A 15 20.94 16.42 -13.54
C SER A 15 20.40 17.01 -12.23
N GLU A 16 20.07 16.16 -11.26
CA GLU A 16 19.61 16.63 -9.94
C GLU A 16 20.68 17.47 -9.24
N ALA A 17 21.96 17.12 -9.44
CA ALA A 17 23.10 17.88 -8.91
C ALA A 17 23.17 19.28 -9.53
N GLU A 18 22.93 19.41 -10.83
CA GLU A 18 22.89 20.70 -11.52
C GLU A 18 21.72 21.56 -11.07
N ILE A 19 20.53 20.97 -10.89
CA ILE A 19 19.34 21.66 -10.36
C ILE A 19 19.64 22.23 -8.96
N LYS A 20 20.22 21.41 -8.06
CA LYS A 20 20.60 21.85 -6.71
C LYS A 20 21.67 22.94 -6.72
N LYS A 21 22.63 22.86 -7.65
CA LYS A 21 23.69 23.86 -7.78
C LYS A 21 23.13 25.20 -8.25
N ALA A 22 22.34 25.22 -9.32
CA ALA A 22 21.71 26.42 -9.85
C ALA A 22 20.78 27.09 -8.81
N TYR A 23 20.01 26.28 -8.08
CA TYR A 23 19.18 26.75 -6.98
C TYR A 23 20.00 27.49 -5.91
N LYS A 24 21.09 26.89 -5.41
CA LYS A 24 21.97 27.51 -4.41
C LYS A 24 22.57 28.83 -4.89
N GLU A 25 22.98 28.90 -6.15
CA GLU A 25 23.54 30.12 -6.75
C GLU A 25 22.51 31.24 -6.83
N LEU A 26 21.28 30.92 -7.25
CA LEU A 26 20.17 31.87 -7.34
C LEU A 26 19.70 32.35 -5.97
N VAL A 27 19.57 31.47 -4.98
CA VAL A 27 19.23 31.84 -3.60
C VAL A 27 20.29 32.78 -3.01
N LYS A 28 21.57 32.51 -3.23
CA LYS A 28 22.66 33.39 -2.77
C LYS A 28 22.64 34.76 -3.47
N LYS A 29 22.09 34.83 -4.70
CA LYS A 29 21.95 36.07 -5.45
C LYS A 29 20.79 36.91 -4.93
N TYR A 30 19.64 36.31 -4.67
CA TYR A 30 18.40 36.97 -4.24
C TYR A 30 18.14 36.93 -2.72
N HIS A 31 19.15 36.61 -1.91
CA HIS A 31 19.00 36.49 -0.46
C HIS A 31 18.58 37.84 0.16
N PRO A 32 17.56 37.89 1.05
CA PRO A 32 17.01 39.13 1.60
C PRO A 32 18.05 39.99 2.33
N ASP A 33 19.07 39.36 2.91
CA ASP A 33 20.20 40.02 3.58
C ASP A 33 20.99 40.97 2.67
N LYS A 34 20.99 40.74 1.35
CA LYS A 34 21.65 41.63 0.38
C LYS A 34 20.81 42.85 -0.01
N TYR A 35 19.54 42.88 0.39
CA TYR A 35 18.56 43.87 -0.09
C TYR A 35 17.83 44.57 1.06
N ILE A 36 18.38 44.56 2.28
CA ILE A 36 17.75 45.14 3.49
C ILE A 36 17.36 46.61 3.29
N ASP A 37 18.22 47.42 2.68
CA ASP A 37 18.02 48.86 2.44
C ASP A 37 17.85 49.24 0.94
N ASN A 38 17.38 48.29 0.12
CA ASN A 38 17.28 48.50 -1.33
C ASN A 38 15.80 48.55 -1.79
N PRO A 39 15.38 49.54 -2.61
CA PRO A 39 14.02 49.56 -3.19
C PRO A 39 13.69 48.31 -4.02
N LEU A 40 14.71 47.53 -4.43
CA LEU A 40 14.54 46.28 -5.17
C LEU A 40 14.25 45.06 -4.28
N LYS A 41 14.09 45.22 -2.96
CA LYS A 41 13.83 44.13 -2.01
C LYS A 41 12.59 43.31 -2.39
N GLU A 42 11.48 43.96 -2.72
CA GLU A 42 10.23 43.29 -3.10
C GLU A 42 10.41 42.43 -4.36
N LEU A 43 11.13 42.95 -5.36
CA LEU A 43 11.45 42.21 -6.59
C LEU A 43 12.36 41.00 -6.32
N ALA A 44 13.31 41.12 -5.39
CA ALA A 44 14.18 40.01 -5.00
C ALA A 44 13.41 38.90 -4.28
N GLU A 45 12.48 39.26 -3.39
CA GLU A 45 11.60 38.31 -2.69
C GLU A 45 10.67 37.57 -3.65
N GLU A 46 10.04 38.28 -4.59
CA GLU A 46 9.19 37.67 -5.62
C GLU A 46 9.99 36.69 -6.48
N LYS A 47 11.20 37.07 -6.90
CA LYS A 47 12.10 36.18 -7.65
C LYS A 47 12.49 34.96 -6.86
N LEU A 48 12.84 35.12 -5.58
CA LEU A 48 13.20 34.02 -4.70
C LEU A 48 12.04 33.02 -4.56
N LYS A 49 10.81 33.52 -4.47
CA LYS A 49 9.60 32.68 -4.44
C LYS A 49 9.43 31.88 -5.73
N GLU A 50 9.57 32.52 -6.90
CA GLU A 50 9.54 31.82 -8.21
C GLU A 50 10.59 30.71 -8.28
N ILE A 51 11.81 30.98 -7.79
CA ILE A 51 12.93 30.02 -7.78
C ILE A 51 12.63 28.82 -6.87
N ASN A 52 12.08 29.05 -5.68
CA ASN A 52 11.70 28.00 -4.74
C ASN A 52 10.59 27.11 -5.31
N GLU A 53 9.56 27.70 -5.92
CA GLU A 53 8.48 26.96 -6.56
C GLU A 53 8.98 26.11 -7.73
N ALA A 54 9.84 26.68 -8.59
CA ALA A 54 10.45 25.96 -9.70
C ALA A 54 11.32 24.79 -9.24
N TYR A 55 12.17 25.00 -8.23
CA TYR A 55 13.02 23.94 -7.66
C TYR A 55 12.20 22.79 -7.08
N ASN A 56 11.18 23.09 -6.27
CA ASN A 56 10.32 22.09 -5.66
C ASN A 56 9.56 21.29 -6.73
N PHE A 57 9.07 21.96 -7.77
CA PHE A 57 8.39 21.29 -8.87
C PHE A 57 9.31 20.31 -9.62
N LEU A 58 10.53 20.74 -9.98
CA LEU A 58 11.49 19.89 -10.67
C LEU A 58 11.93 18.70 -9.83
N MET A 59 12.23 18.93 -8.56
CA MET A 59 12.67 17.89 -7.64
C MET A 59 11.59 16.82 -7.44
N ASN A 60 10.34 17.23 -7.24
CA ASN A 60 9.22 16.32 -7.06
C ASN A 60 8.91 15.52 -8.34
N ASN A 61 8.98 16.15 -9.52
CA ASN A 61 8.76 15.45 -10.78
C ASN A 61 9.87 14.42 -11.04
N LYS A 62 11.15 14.81 -10.90
CA LYS A 62 12.28 13.93 -11.19
C LYS A 62 12.29 12.69 -10.29
N ASN A 63 11.98 12.86 -9.01
CA ASN A 63 11.80 11.74 -8.09
C ASN A 63 10.64 10.84 -8.51
N SER A 64 9.50 11.41 -8.93
CA SER A 64 8.36 10.61 -9.40
C SER A 64 8.65 9.81 -10.67
N TYR A 65 9.54 10.27 -11.56
CA TYR A 65 9.98 9.49 -12.73
C TYR A 65 10.89 8.33 -12.31
N SER A 66 11.88 8.61 -11.45
CA SER A 66 12.77 7.57 -10.92
C SER A 66 12.02 6.50 -10.13
N ASP A 67 11.01 6.88 -9.35
CA ASP A 67 10.21 5.94 -8.57
C ASP A 67 9.42 5.00 -9.49
N LYS A 68 8.86 5.49 -10.61
CA LYS A 68 8.13 4.66 -11.58
C LYS A 68 9.03 3.63 -12.26
N ASP A 69 10.22 4.04 -12.69
CA ASP A 69 11.19 3.13 -13.31
C ASP A 69 11.64 2.05 -12.32
N LEU A 70 11.83 2.44 -11.06
CA LEU A 70 12.17 1.51 -9.98
C LEU A 70 11.04 0.51 -9.70
N LEU A 71 9.78 0.99 -9.59
CA LEU A 71 8.59 0.15 -9.40
C LEU A 71 8.40 -0.84 -10.55
N HIS A 72 8.66 -0.42 -11.79
CA HIS A 72 8.66 -1.31 -12.94
C HIS A 72 9.71 -2.42 -12.81
N SER A 73 10.94 -2.07 -12.41
CA SER A 73 11.98 -3.07 -12.18
C SER A 73 11.61 -4.07 -11.07
N ILE A 74 10.93 -3.61 -10.02
CA ILE A 74 10.45 -4.45 -8.91
C ILE A 74 9.40 -5.45 -9.40
N ARG A 75 8.49 -5.06 -10.30
CA ARG A 75 7.52 -6.00 -10.90
C ARG A 75 8.22 -7.16 -11.61
N ILE A 76 9.28 -6.85 -12.36
CA ILE A 76 10.07 -7.86 -13.08
C ILE A 76 10.75 -8.80 -12.07
N ASP A 77 11.34 -8.25 -11.00
CA ASP A 77 11.97 -9.07 -9.96
C ASP A 77 10.98 -10.02 -9.27
N ILE A 78 9.75 -9.55 -9.00
CA ILE A 78 8.68 -10.38 -8.42
C ILE A 78 8.29 -11.50 -9.39
N GLN A 79 8.14 -11.20 -10.69
CA GLN A 79 7.82 -12.21 -11.70
C GLN A 79 8.91 -13.27 -11.84
N ASN A 80 10.17 -12.88 -11.67
CA ASN A 80 11.33 -13.78 -11.70
C ASN A 80 11.52 -14.56 -10.38
N GLY A 81 10.74 -14.28 -9.33
CA GLY A 81 10.87 -14.91 -8.02
C GLY A 81 11.99 -14.32 -7.14
N ASN A 82 12.63 -13.23 -7.55
CA ASN A 82 13.69 -12.55 -6.81
C ASN A 82 13.12 -11.64 -5.70
N LEU A 83 12.43 -12.24 -4.74
CA LEU A 83 11.71 -11.52 -3.69
C LEU A 83 12.63 -10.72 -2.74
N GLY A 84 13.88 -11.13 -2.59
CA GLY A 84 14.86 -10.42 -1.75
C GLY A 84 15.28 -9.08 -2.33
N GLU A 85 15.64 -9.06 -3.63
CA GLU A 85 15.99 -7.81 -4.32
C GLU A 85 14.77 -6.87 -4.46
N ALA A 86 13.60 -7.43 -4.74
CA ALA A 86 12.35 -6.68 -4.81
C ALA A 86 12.09 -5.89 -3.50
N GLU A 87 12.25 -6.54 -2.35
CA GLU A 87 12.09 -5.89 -1.04
C GLU A 87 13.17 -4.82 -0.80
N ARG A 88 14.43 -5.12 -1.11
CA ARG A 88 15.52 -4.15 -0.94
C ARG A 88 15.23 -2.87 -1.72
N LYS A 89 14.79 -3.00 -2.98
CA LYS A 89 14.39 -1.87 -3.83
C LYS A 89 13.16 -1.15 -3.29
N LEU A 90 12.15 -1.87 -2.81
CA LEU A 90 10.96 -1.28 -2.18
C LEU A 90 11.32 -0.46 -0.93
N ASN A 91 12.25 -0.95 -0.11
CA ASN A 91 12.70 -0.28 1.11
C ASN A 91 13.54 0.99 0.84
N MET A 92 14.08 1.14 -0.37
CA MET A 92 14.75 2.39 -0.79
C MET A 92 13.74 3.51 -1.08
N ILE A 93 12.47 3.16 -1.36
CA ILE A 93 11.43 4.13 -1.68
C ILE A 93 10.85 4.70 -0.38
N ASN A 94 11.10 5.99 -0.13
CA ASN A 94 10.56 6.68 1.05
C ASN A 94 9.06 6.99 0.94
N ARG A 95 8.55 7.20 -0.28
CA ARG A 95 7.14 7.56 -0.52
C ARG A 95 6.32 6.31 -0.85
N LYS A 96 5.46 5.91 0.09
CA LYS A 96 4.57 4.76 -0.09
C LYS A 96 3.36 5.14 -0.93
N THR A 97 3.41 4.83 -2.23
CA THR A 97 2.28 4.99 -3.17
C THR A 97 1.39 3.75 -3.16
N ALA A 98 0.20 3.83 -3.77
CA ALA A 98 -0.69 2.67 -3.90
C ALA A 98 0.00 1.48 -4.60
N GLU A 99 0.79 1.75 -5.64
CA GLU A 99 1.60 0.76 -6.33
C GLU A 99 2.66 0.11 -5.43
N TRP A 100 3.32 0.90 -4.57
CA TRP A 100 4.26 0.36 -3.57
C TRP A 100 3.59 -0.64 -2.64
N TYR A 101 2.40 -0.29 -2.11
CA TYR A 101 1.62 -1.18 -1.25
C TYR A 101 1.19 -2.45 -1.97
N PHE A 102 0.80 -2.32 -3.25
CA PHE A 102 0.46 -3.45 -4.08
C PHE A 102 1.64 -4.42 -4.26
N LEU A 103 2.81 -3.92 -4.65
CA LEU A 103 4.02 -4.74 -4.85
C LEU A 103 4.50 -5.36 -3.53
N MET A 104 4.46 -4.62 -2.43
CA MET A 104 4.79 -5.14 -1.10
C MET A 104 3.80 -6.25 -0.68
N GLY A 105 2.51 -6.07 -0.97
CA GLY A 105 1.49 -7.09 -0.77
C GLY A 105 1.78 -8.37 -1.56
N MET A 106 2.20 -8.24 -2.82
CA MET A 106 2.58 -9.36 -3.67
C MET A 106 3.85 -10.08 -3.18
N VAL A 107 4.86 -9.34 -2.73
CA VAL A 107 6.08 -9.92 -2.14
C VAL A 107 5.73 -10.70 -0.88
N ASN A 108 4.93 -10.13 0.02
CA ASN A 108 4.51 -10.79 1.26
C ASN A 108 3.63 -12.03 0.98
N LYS A 109 2.74 -11.97 -0.02
CA LYS A 109 1.94 -13.10 -0.46
C LYS A 109 2.83 -14.26 -0.92
N SER A 110 3.83 -13.99 -1.76
CA SER A 110 4.76 -15.01 -2.24
C SER A 110 5.65 -15.60 -1.15
N ARG A 111 5.84 -14.88 -0.03
CA ARG A 111 6.55 -15.37 1.17
C ARG A 111 5.67 -16.18 2.13
N GLY A 112 4.35 -16.16 1.93
CA GLY A 112 3.39 -16.80 2.84
C GLY A 112 2.96 -15.92 4.03
N TRP A 113 3.32 -14.62 4.05
CA TRP A 113 2.85 -13.68 5.05
C TRP A 113 1.51 -13.08 4.65
N TYR A 114 0.46 -13.90 4.72
CA TYR A 114 -0.87 -13.57 4.22
C TYR A 114 -1.53 -12.41 4.95
N ASP A 115 -1.35 -12.28 6.28
CA ASP A 115 -1.92 -11.18 7.06
C ASP A 115 -1.35 -9.82 6.65
N ALA A 116 -0.02 -9.74 6.55
CA ALA A 116 0.67 -8.53 6.08
C ALA A 116 0.33 -8.25 4.61
N ALA A 117 0.25 -9.28 3.76
CA ALA A 117 -0.16 -9.13 2.38
C ALA A 117 -1.57 -8.55 2.26
N TYR A 118 -2.51 -9.02 3.08
CA TYR A 118 -3.90 -8.56 3.09
C TYR A 118 -4.00 -7.07 3.43
N SER A 119 -3.39 -6.65 4.54
CA SER A 119 -3.42 -5.24 4.97
C SER A 119 -2.80 -4.30 3.93
N ASN A 120 -1.70 -4.71 3.29
CA ASN A 120 -1.07 -3.92 2.24
C ASN A 120 -1.95 -3.81 0.98
N LEU A 121 -2.53 -4.93 0.52
CA LEU A 121 -3.42 -4.92 -0.65
C LEU A 121 -4.72 -4.16 -0.40
N GLU A 122 -5.28 -4.25 0.81
CA GLU A 122 -6.43 -3.46 1.24
C GLU A 122 -6.12 -1.96 1.17
N THR A 123 -4.97 -1.55 1.72
CA THR A 123 -4.50 -0.16 1.65
C THR A 123 -4.35 0.32 0.21
N ALA A 124 -3.80 -0.53 -0.68
CA ALA A 124 -3.67 -0.21 -2.10
C ALA A 124 -5.03 -0.02 -2.79
N CYS A 125 -6.02 -0.88 -2.52
CA CYS A 125 -7.38 -0.76 -3.07
C CYS A 125 -8.10 0.48 -2.55
N ASN A 126 -7.90 0.84 -1.28
CA ASN A 126 -8.48 2.04 -0.68
C ASN A 126 -7.90 3.33 -1.28
N MET A 127 -6.61 3.33 -1.66
CA MET A 127 -5.98 4.47 -2.33
C MET A 127 -6.43 4.63 -3.78
N GLU A 128 -6.57 3.52 -4.52
CA GLU A 128 -6.96 3.51 -5.94
C GLU A 128 -8.14 2.54 -6.19
N PRO A 129 -9.38 2.90 -5.81
CA PRO A 129 -10.53 2.01 -5.91
C PRO A 129 -10.91 1.67 -7.37
N GLY A 130 -10.55 2.54 -8.31
CA GLY A 130 -10.78 2.33 -9.75
C GLY A 130 -9.83 1.32 -10.41
N ASN A 131 -8.76 0.90 -9.72
CA ASN A 131 -7.77 0.01 -10.31
C ASN A 131 -8.22 -1.46 -10.24
N ARG A 132 -8.51 -2.03 -11.42
CA ARG A 132 -8.96 -3.43 -11.56
C ARG A 132 -7.87 -4.44 -11.19
N GLU A 133 -6.59 -4.10 -11.33
CA GLU A 133 -5.48 -5.00 -11.01
C GLU A 133 -5.45 -5.29 -9.50
N TYR A 134 -5.55 -4.23 -8.68
CA TYR A 134 -5.47 -4.34 -7.22
C TYR A 134 -6.67 -5.10 -6.67
N ASN A 135 -7.87 -4.75 -7.14
CA ASN A 135 -9.11 -5.44 -6.75
C ASN A 135 -9.07 -6.93 -7.08
N ARG A 136 -8.50 -7.33 -8.23
CA ARG A 136 -8.35 -8.75 -8.60
C ARG A 136 -7.37 -9.47 -7.68
N ALA A 137 -6.21 -8.86 -7.42
CA ALA A 137 -5.20 -9.45 -6.54
C ALA A 137 -5.71 -9.59 -5.10
N PHE A 138 -6.40 -8.57 -4.59
CA PHE A 138 -7.04 -8.58 -3.28
C PHE A 138 -8.13 -9.65 -3.17
N ASN A 139 -9.07 -9.71 -4.12
CA ASN A 139 -10.13 -10.72 -4.13
C ASN A 139 -9.56 -12.15 -4.24
N SER A 140 -8.47 -12.34 -4.99
CA SER A 140 -7.76 -13.63 -5.03
C SER A 140 -7.20 -14.02 -3.67
N LEU A 141 -6.64 -13.06 -2.93
CA LEU A 141 -6.10 -13.30 -1.60
C LEU A 141 -7.22 -13.53 -0.56
N PHE A 142 -8.29 -12.74 -0.62
CA PHE A 142 -9.44 -12.84 0.26
C PHE A 142 -10.06 -14.24 0.22
N ARG A 143 -10.30 -14.77 -0.99
CA ARG A 143 -10.83 -16.14 -1.17
C ARG A 143 -9.90 -17.23 -0.63
N GLN A 144 -8.58 -17.02 -0.73
CA GLN A 144 -7.61 -17.94 -0.15
C GLN A 144 -7.60 -17.86 1.38
N ASN A 145 -7.80 -16.66 1.94
CA ASN A 145 -7.77 -16.43 3.38
C ASN A 145 -9.08 -16.84 4.08
N ASP A 146 -10.24 -16.79 3.41
CA ASP A 146 -11.52 -17.27 3.95
C ASP A 146 -11.47 -18.76 4.33
N HIS A 147 -10.66 -19.56 3.62
CA HIS A 147 -10.42 -20.96 4.00
C HIS A 147 -9.58 -21.13 5.27
N TYR A 148 -8.77 -20.13 5.64
CA TYR A 148 -7.97 -20.11 6.87
C TYR A 148 -8.67 -19.37 8.03
N ARG A 149 -9.61 -18.46 7.73
CA ARG A 149 -10.41 -17.69 8.70
C ARG A 149 -11.69 -18.37 9.17
N GLU A 150 -12.01 -19.56 8.68
CA GLU A 150 -13.06 -20.42 9.25
C GLU A 150 -12.50 -21.21 10.45
N PRO A 151 -12.56 -20.62 11.66
CA PRO A 151 -13.13 -21.36 12.77
C PRO A 151 -14.26 -20.52 13.37
N TYR A 152 -15.46 -21.09 13.42
CA TYR A 152 -16.68 -20.54 14.05
C TYR A 152 -17.61 -19.68 13.16
N ARG A 153 -17.93 -20.14 11.95
CA ARG A 153 -19.27 -19.84 11.41
C ARG A 153 -19.95 -21.04 10.75
N LYS A 154 -19.98 -22.16 11.47
CA LYS A 154 -21.03 -23.18 11.30
C LYS A 154 -22.14 -22.95 12.30
N GLU A 155 -23.11 -22.15 11.87
CA GLU A 155 -24.46 -22.20 12.43
C GLU A 155 -25.10 -23.52 11.97
N SER A 156 -25.64 -24.26 12.94
CA SER A 156 -26.55 -25.42 12.82
C SER A 156 -26.00 -26.66 12.07
N ASP A 157 -25.65 -27.71 12.83
CA ASP A 157 -26.57 -28.84 13.01
C ASP A 157 -25.93 -30.03 13.74
N HIS A 158 -26.70 -30.54 14.69
CA HIS A 158 -26.49 -31.77 15.47
C HIS A 158 -25.44 -31.66 16.58
N ASN A 159 -25.73 -30.79 17.55
CA ASN A 159 -25.18 -30.95 18.90
C ASN A 159 -25.53 -32.37 19.38
N ILE A 160 -24.51 -33.15 19.74
CA ILE A 160 -24.67 -34.44 20.41
C ILE A 160 -25.67 -34.32 21.57
N CYS A 161 -25.69 -33.18 22.28
CA CYS A 161 -26.68 -32.87 23.32
C CYS A 161 -28.15 -32.90 22.84
N ASN A 162 -28.45 -32.49 21.60
CA ASN A 162 -29.80 -32.63 21.03
C ASN A 162 -30.12 -34.07 20.64
N ILE A 163 -29.14 -34.85 20.16
CA ILE A 163 -29.33 -36.29 19.93
C ILE A 163 -29.60 -37.00 21.27
N CYS A 164 -28.85 -36.66 22.32
CA CYS A 164 -29.06 -37.18 23.68
C CYS A 164 -30.43 -36.78 24.23
N ALA A 165 -30.83 -35.51 24.07
CA ALA A 165 -32.13 -35.04 24.53
C ALA A 165 -33.29 -35.68 23.75
N THR A 166 -33.13 -35.88 22.43
CA THR A 166 -34.12 -36.56 21.59
C THR A 166 -34.23 -38.04 21.97
N LEU A 167 -33.11 -38.73 22.21
CA LEU A 167 -33.08 -40.12 22.66
C LEU A 167 -33.69 -40.26 24.06
N TYR A 168 -33.40 -39.35 24.99
CA TYR A 168 -34.00 -39.35 26.33
C TYR A 168 -35.52 -39.07 26.28
N CYS A 169 -35.97 -38.17 25.40
CA CYS A 169 -37.40 -37.95 25.18
C CYS A 169 -38.08 -39.17 24.54
N LEU A 170 -37.42 -39.88 23.63
CA LEU A 170 -37.89 -41.14 23.07
C LEU A 170 -37.95 -42.27 24.11
N ASP A 171 -36.98 -42.32 25.02
CA ASP A 171 -36.91 -43.28 26.13
C ASP A 171 -38.05 -43.04 27.13
N CYS A 172 -38.27 -41.79 27.55
CA CYS A 172 -39.39 -41.42 28.42
C CYS A 172 -40.77 -41.63 27.76
N LEU A 173 -40.89 -41.48 26.43
CA LEU A 173 -42.12 -41.77 25.69
C LEU A 173 -42.36 -43.28 25.54
N CYS A 174 -41.30 -44.10 25.50
CA CYS A 174 -41.39 -45.56 25.46
C CYS A 174 -41.80 -46.15 26.82
N GLU A 175 -41.30 -45.59 27.93
CA GLU A 175 -41.67 -46.05 29.28
C GLU A 175 -43.12 -45.72 29.68
N CYS A 176 -43.76 -44.74 29.03
CA CYS A 176 -45.18 -44.43 29.26
C CYS A 176 -46.16 -45.26 28.41
N MET A 177 -45.69 -46.02 27.42
CA MET A 177 -46.52 -46.93 26.61
C MET A 177 -46.07 -48.40 26.65
N GLY A 178 -45.41 -48.81 27.75
CA GLY A 178 -45.31 -50.20 28.18
C GLY A 178 -44.71 -51.17 27.16
N GLY A 179 -43.39 -51.34 27.20
CA GLY A 179 -42.72 -52.43 26.49
C GLY A 179 -41.22 -52.44 26.72
N ASP A 180 -40.77 -53.16 27.76
CA ASP A 180 -39.36 -53.42 28.03
C ASP A 180 -38.73 -54.16 26.85
N PHE A 181 -37.70 -53.58 26.20
CA PHE A 181 -36.92 -54.28 25.17
C PHE A 181 -35.54 -54.76 25.65
N ILE A 182 -35.27 -54.72 26.95
CA ILE A 182 -34.11 -55.40 27.55
C ILE A 182 -34.55 -56.04 28.86
N SER A 183 -34.67 -57.37 28.85
CA SER A 183 -34.81 -58.16 30.08
C SER A 183 -33.53 -58.04 30.90
N CYS A 184 -33.62 -57.51 32.12
CA CYS A 184 -32.55 -57.60 33.10
C CYS A 184 -32.20 -59.08 33.35
N ILE A 185 -30.96 -59.46 33.02
CA ILE A 185 -30.21 -60.57 33.63
C ILE A 185 -29.09 -59.94 34.45
#